data_AF-A0A5Q0JZ00-F1
#
_entry.id   AF-A0A5Q0JZ00-F1
#
_cell.length_a   1.000
_cell.length_b   1.000
_cell.length_c   1.000
_cell.angle_alpha   90.00
_cell.angle_beta   90.00
_cell.angle_gamma   90.00
#
_symmetry.space_group_name_H-M   'P 1'
#
loop_
_entity.id
_entity.type
_entity.pdbx_description
1 polymer ?
#
loop_
_entity_poly.entity_id
_entity_poly.type
_entity_poly.pdbx_seq_one_letter_code
_entity_poly.pdbx_strand_id
1 'polypeptide(L)'
;MNRDEIDQLFKSLRNGFDIEEPSKHHKQQFLIKLNKNNTDLLIKNNKKNWRFVKPLVGLAASFVLLIALYIGTNKNQATSDLASVSSKMAETQDFFTTTIAYELSKVEKKTTPETQALIRDTMRRLEALEIEYEALKKDLSKSGDDNRVIFAMISNFQNRIHLLQNTLEHIQNIKQLKHLDNETYTTL
;
A
#
# COMPACT_ATOMS: atom_id res chain seq x y z
N MET A 1 -10.53 19.51 -37.97
CA MET A 1 -11.92 19.05 -37.70
C MET A 1 -12.84 20.24 -37.86
N ASN A 2 -13.81 20.14 -38.78
CA ASN A 2 -14.71 21.22 -39.13
C ASN A 2 -15.81 21.31 -38.06
N ARG A 3 -15.97 22.46 -37.40
CA ARG A 3 -16.92 22.61 -36.28
C ARG A 3 -18.38 22.44 -36.72
N ASP A 4 -18.65 22.73 -37.99
CA ASP A 4 -19.98 22.69 -38.59
C ASP A 4 -20.55 21.26 -38.68
N GLU A 5 -19.69 20.25 -38.85
CA GLU A 5 -20.11 18.83 -38.92
C GLU A 5 -20.59 18.33 -37.56
N ILE A 6 -19.91 18.76 -36.49
CA ILE A 6 -20.28 18.41 -35.11
C ILE A 6 -21.58 19.13 -34.72
N ASP A 7 -21.72 20.41 -35.08
CA ASP A 7 -22.94 21.17 -34.81
C ASP A 7 -24.16 20.59 -35.55
N GLN A 8 -23.97 20.07 -36.77
CA GLN A 8 -25.03 19.38 -37.51
C GLN A 8 -25.39 18.02 -36.86
N LEU A 9 -24.40 17.27 -36.40
CA LEU A 9 -24.61 16.01 -35.68
C LEU A 9 -25.42 16.21 -34.38
N PHE A 10 -25.10 17.24 -33.59
CA PHE A 10 -25.85 17.53 -32.37
C PHE A 10 -27.27 18.04 -32.66
N LYS A 11 -27.45 18.84 -33.72
CA LYS A 11 -28.79 19.30 -34.14
C LYS A 11 -29.68 18.15 -34.59
N SER A 12 -29.14 17.15 -35.29
CA SER A 12 -29.90 15.98 -35.73
C SER A 12 -30.25 15.02 -34.59
N LEU A 13 -29.38 14.91 -33.58
CA LEU A 13 -29.60 14.02 -32.42
C LEU A 13 -30.36 14.68 -31.27
N ARG A 14 -30.57 16.01 -31.28
CA ARG A 14 -31.21 16.78 -30.20
C ARG A 14 -32.57 16.23 -29.77
N ASN A 15 -33.35 15.67 -30.68
CA ASN A 15 -34.67 15.11 -30.38
C ASN A 15 -34.63 13.61 -30.02
N GLY A 16 -33.46 12.96 -30.08
CA GLY A 16 -33.30 11.51 -29.85
C GLY A 16 -32.71 11.13 -28.48
N PHE A 17 -32.30 12.11 -27.67
CA PHE A 17 -31.68 11.84 -26.36
C PHE A 17 -32.68 11.74 -25.20
N ASP A 18 -33.92 12.16 -25.40
CA ASP A 18 -34.86 12.42 -24.29
C ASP A 18 -36.21 11.70 -24.51
N ILE A 19 -36.16 10.40 -24.80
CA ILE A 19 -37.36 9.61 -25.14
C ILE A 19 -37.67 8.50 -24.13
N GLU A 20 -36.72 8.04 -23.33
CA GLU A 20 -36.96 6.88 -22.46
C GLU A 20 -36.45 7.11 -21.04
N GLU A 21 -37.40 7.28 -20.12
CA GLU A 21 -37.09 7.14 -18.70
C GLU A 21 -36.78 5.66 -18.43
N PRO A 22 -35.61 5.34 -17.85
CA PRO A 22 -35.29 3.96 -17.56
C PRO A 22 -36.36 3.37 -16.65
N SER A 23 -36.76 2.12 -16.90
CA SER A 23 -37.82 1.47 -16.12
C SER A 23 -37.60 1.62 -14.60
N LYS A 24 -38.67 1.67 -13.80
CA LYS A 24 -38.58 1.82 -12.33
C LYS A 24 -37.62 0.82 -11.66
N HIS A 25 -37.41 -0.34 -12.28
CA HIS A 25 -36.49 -1.38 -11.82
C HIS A 25 -35.02 -1.16 -12.24
N HIS A 26 -34.73 -0.30 -13.22
CA HIS A 26 -33.37 -0.01 -13.67
C HIS A 26 -32.51 0.59 -12.56
N LYS A 27 -33.05 1.53 -11.77
CA LYS A 27 -32.35 2.10 -10.60
C LYS A 27 -31.99 1.02 -9.58
N GLN A 28 -32.90 0.07 -9.35
CA GLN A 28 -32.64 -1.06 -8.44
C GLN A 28 -31.57 -1.99 -9.01
N GLN A 29 -31.63 -2.33 -10.29
CA GLN A 29 -30.61 -3.15 -10.95
C GLN A 29 -29.24 -2.45 -11.00
N PHE A 30 -29.22 -1.14 -11.19
CA PHE A 30 -28.02 -0.32 -11.12
C PHE A 30 -27.41 -0.36 -9.72
N LEU A 31 -28.22 -0.17 -8.66
CA LEU A 31 -27.78 -0.31 -7.27
C LEU A 31 -27.26 -1.72 -6.96
N ILE A 32 -27.92 -2.76 -7.49
CA ILE A 32 -27.46 -4.15 -7.38
C ILE A 32 -26.10 -4.31 -8.07
N LYS A 33 -25.89 -3.75 -9.27
CA LYS A 33 -24.63 -3.84 -10.02
C LYS A 33 -23.50 -3.02 -9.38
N LEU A 34 -23.82 -1.85 -8.82
CA LEU A 34 -22.88 -1.00 -8.09
C LEU A 34 -22.42 -1.68 -6.80
N ASN A 35 -23.37 -2.25 -6.04
CA ASN A 35 -23.03 -3.03 -4.86
C ASN A 35 -22.34 -4.35 -5.19
N LYS A 36 -22.66 -5.02 -6.31
CA LYS A 36 -21.98 -6.26 -6.72
C LYS A 36 -20.46 -6.09 -6.91
N ASN A 37 -20.02 -4.91 -7.33
CA ASN A 37 -18.59 -4.59 -7.44
C ASN A 37 -17.92 -4.29 -6.08
N ASN A 38 -18.72 -4.05 -5.04
CA ASN A 38 -18.27 -3.85 -3.65
C ASN A 38 -18.58 -5.06 -2.73
N THR A 39 -19.34 -6.05 -3.22
CA THR A 39 -19.82 -7.21 -2.44
C THR A 39 -19.41 -8.57 -3.01
N ASP A 40 -18.33 -8.65 -3.78
CA ASP A 40 -17.53 -9.90 -3.92
C ASP A 40 -16.79 -10.28 -2.61
N LEU A 41 -17.28 -9.76 -1.48
CA LEU A 41 -16.93 -10.16 -0.13
C LEU A 41 -17.96 -11.06 0.56
N LEU A 42 -19.07 -11.50 -0.06
CA LEU A 42 -19.94 -12.48 0.61
C LEU A 42 -20.52 -13.60 -0.28
N ILE A 43 -19.74 -14.70 -0.30
CA ILE A 43 -20.18 -16.11 -0.27
C ILE A 43 -20.90 -16.66 -1.51
N LYS A 44 -20.12 -17.13 -2.48
CA LYS A 44 -20.52 -18.28 -3.33
C LYS A 44 -19.88 -19.54 -2.74
N ASN A 45 -20.71 -20.36 -2.10
CA ASN A 45 -20.33 -21.69 -1.61
C ASN A 45 -19.98 -22.59 -2.80
N ASN A 46 -18.70 -22.62 -3.15
CA ASN A 46 -18.14 -23.73 -3.89
C ASN A 46 -17.28 -24.53 -2.90
N LYS A 47 -17.70 -25.76 -2.60
CA LYS A 47 -16.93 -26.71 -1.79
C LYS A 47 -15.66 -27.07 -2.57
N LYS A 48 -14.65 -26.21 -2.49
CA LYS A 48 -13.28 -26.49 -2.90
C LYS A 48 -12.41 -26.18 -1.69
N ASN A 49 -11.75 -27.21 -1.16
CA ASN A 49 -10.98 -27.19 0.08
C ASN A 49 -10.05 -25.97 0.18
N TRP A 50 -10.54 -24.91 0.81
CA TRP A 50 -9.86 -23.64 1.06
C TRP A 50 -9.18 -23.65 2.44
N ARG A 51 -8.56 -24.78 2.81
CA ARG A 51 -7.85 -24.92 4.09
C ARG A 51 -6.50 -24.18 4.12
N PHE A 52 -6.08 -23.56 3.02
CA PHE A 52 -4.72 -23.03 2.86
C PHE A 52 -4.61 -21.51 2.61
N VAL A 53 -5.71 -20.76 2.52
CA VAL A 53 -5.63 -19.30 2.26
C VAL A 53 -5.89 -18.41 3.48
N LYS A 54 -5.99 -19.01 4.68
CA LYS A 54 -6.09 -18.24 5.93
C LYS A 54 -4.80 -18.36 6.76
N PRO A 55 -3.71 -17.67 6.37
CA PRO A 55 -2.84 -17.16 7.42
C PRO A 55 -2.36 -15.73 7.20
N LEU A 56 -3.07 -14.82 6.49
CA LEU A 56 -2.49 -13.50 6.18
C LEU A 56 -3.37 -12.25 6.32
N VAL A 57 -4.69 -12.36 6.51
CA VAL A 57 -5.48 -11.18 6.99
C VAL A 57 -5.03 -10.77 8.40
N GLY A 58 -4.40 -11.69 9.13
CA GLY A 58 -3.81 -11.43 10.44
C GLY A 58 -2.49 -10.67 10.41
N LEU A 59 -1.75 -10.60 9.28
CA LEU A 59 -0.41 -10.00 9.29
C LEU A 59 -0.48 -8.46 9.24
N ALA A 60 -1.27 -7.88 8.33
CA ALA A 60 -1.47 -6.43 8.31
C ALA A 60 -2.20 -5.92 9.57
N ALA A 61 -3.21 -6.66 10.04
CA ALA A 61 -3.92 -6.34 11.27
C ALA A 61 -3.05 -6.54 12.53
N SER A 62 -2.13 -7.51 12.55
CA SER A 62 -1.20 -7.66 13.68
C SER A 62 -0.22 -6.50 13.76
N PHE A 63 0.21 -5.91 12.63
CA PHE A 63 1.05 -4.71 12.66
C PHE A 63 0.29 -3.51 13.21
N VAL A 64 -0.95 -3.26 12.75
CA VAL A 64 -1.81 -2.22 13.33
C VAL A 64 -2.08 -2.46 14.82
N LEU A 65 -2.28 -3.72 15.23
CA LEU A 65 -2.54 -4.10 16.62
C LEU A 65 -1.28 -4.02 17.50
N LEU A 66 -0.10 -4.35 16.98
CA LEU A 66 1.19 -4.16 17.67
C LEU A 66 1.51 -2.67 17.83
N ILE A 67 1.30 -1.86 16.79
CA ILE A 67 1.42 -0.40 16.87
C ILE A 67 0.43 0.18 17.89
N ALA A 68 -0.83 -0.27 17.89
CA ALA A 68 -1.85 0.20 18.84
C ALA A 68 -1.56 -0.22 20.29
N LEU A 69 -1.09 -1.46 20.53
CA LEU A 69 -0.68 -1.92 21.87
C LEU A 69 0.59 -1.21 22.37
N TYR A 70 1.52 -0.88 21.48
CA TYR A 70 2.71 -0.10 21.80
C TYR A 70 2.34 1.33 22.22
N ILE A 71 1.44 1.99 21.48
CA ILE A 71 0.90 3.32 21.85
C ILE A 71 0.15 3.26 23.19
N GLY A 72 -0.57 2.17 23.46
CA GLY A 72 -1.36 1.98 24.69
C GLY A 72 -0.54 1.76 25.97
N THR A 73 0.69 1.24 25.86
CA THR A 73 1.52 0.85 27.02
C THR A 73 2.61 1.86 27.37
N ASN A 74 2.97 2.79 26.48
CA ASN A 74 4.07 3.76 26.66
C ASN A 74 3.59 5.18 26.97
N LYS A 75 2.68 5.38 27.93
CA LYS A 75 2.18 6.72 28.29
C LYS A 75 3.10 7.57 29.19
N ASN A 76 4.28 7.10 29.61
CA ASN A 76 5.09 7.80 30.63
C ASN A 76 6.62 7.81 30.41
N GLN A 77 7.11 7.61 29.19
CA GLN A 77 8.51 7.93 28.88
C GLN A 77 8.50 8.96 27.75
N ALA A 78 9.10 10.13 27.99
CA ALA A 78 9.44 11.05 26.92
C ALA A 78 10.41 10.31 26.01
N THR A 79 9.88 9.67 24.96
CA THR A 79 10.70 8.89 24.05
C THR A 79 11.54 9.86 23.24
N SER A 80 12.84 9.92 23.52
CA SER A 80 13.78 10.68 22.69
C SER A 80 13.80 10.05 21.31
N ASP A 81 13.27 10.76 20.34
CA ASP A 81 13.34 10.46 18.92
C ASP A 81 14.05 11.60 18.19
N LEU A 82 14.23 11.51 16.87
CA LEU A 82 14.89 12.58 16.13
C LEU A 82 14.17 13.92 16.30
N ALA A 83 12.84 13.92 16.43
CA ALA A 83 12.07 15.13 16.65
C ALA A 83 12.40 15.84 17.97
N SER A 84 12.86 15.10 18.98
CA SER A 84 13.29 15.66 20.27
C SER A 84 14.62 16.43 20.21
N VAL A 85 15.46 16.19 19.20
CA VAL A 85 16.81 16.79 19.09
C VAL A 85 16.74 18.26 18.64
N SER A 86 15.94 18.56 17.62
CA SER A 86 15.76 19.92 17.09
C SER A 86 14.56 20.00 16.16
N SER A 87 14.06 21.22 15.90
CA SER A 87 12.99 21.45 14.90
C SER A 87 13.36 20.89 13.52
N LYS A 88 14.63 20.98 13.10
CA LYS A 88 15.05 20.45 11.81
C LYS A 88 15.07 18.93 11.77
N MET A 89 15.42 18.30 12.88
CA MET A 89 15.35 16.84 13.01
C MET A 89 13.91 16.34 13.11
N ALA A 90 12.98 17.14 13.66
CA ALA A 90 11.55 16.84 13.59
C ALA A 90 11.02 16.82 12.16
N GLU A 91 11.35 17.85 11.36
CA GLU A 91 11.03 17.86 9.92
C GLU A 91 11.65 16.66 9.18
N THR A 92 12.87 16.30 9.55
CA THR A 92 13.58 15.16 8.96
C THR A 92 12.87 13.85 9.27
N GLN A 93 12.46 13.63 10.52
CA GLN A 93 11.68 12.47 10.93
C GLN A 93 10.37 12.40 10.13
N ASP A 94 9.61 13.49 10.07
CA ASP A 94 8.33 13.55 9.36
C ASP A 94 8.48 13.22 7.86
N PHE A 95 9.49 13.81 7.21
CA PHE A 95 9.81 13.52 5.81
C PHE A 95 10.06 12.02 5.58
N PHE A 96 10.92 11.41 6.39
CA PHE A 96 11.27 10.00 6.25
C PHE A 96 10.09 9.07 6.57
N THR A 97 9.33 9.34 7.64
CA THR A 97 8.15 8.52 7.99
C THR A 97 7.08 8.57 6.91
N THR A 98 6.83 9.76 6.35
CA THR A 98 5.88 9.94 5.24
C THR A 98 6.35 9.20 3.98
N THR A 99 7.64 9.29 3.66
CA THR A 99 8.23 8.59 2.52
C THR A 99 8.15 7.08 2.67
N ILE A 100 8.46 6.54 3.86
CA ILE A 100 8.36 5.10 4.15
C ILE A 100 6.92 4.62 4.00
N ALA A 101 5.94 5.35 4.55
CA ALA A 101 4.53 5.00 4.42
C ALA A 101 4.08 5.00 2.95
N TYR A 102 4.53 5.98 2.17
CA TYR A 102 4.23 6.07 0.75
C TYR A 102 4.80 4.88 -0.03
N GLU A 103 6.09 4.56 0.15
CA GLU A 103 6.73 3.41 -0.51
C GLU A 103 6.13 2.07 -0.08
N LEU A 104 5.83 1.91 1.21
CA LEU A 104 5.16 0.72 1.75
C LEU A 104 3.81 0.50 1.07
N SER A 105 3.01 1.57 0.92
CA SER A 105 1.71 1.49 0.24
C SER A 105 1.82 1.01 -1.21
N LYS A 106 2.92 1.34 -1.92
CA LYS A 106 3.18 0.84 -3.26
C LYS A 106 3.48 -0.65 -3.25
N VAL A 107 4.28 -1.12 -2.29
CA VAL A 107 4.62 -2.55 -2.14
C VAL A 107 3.37 -3.37 -1.87
N GLU A 108 2.53 -2.95 -0.92
CA GLU A 108 1.29 -3.65 -0.57
C GLU A 108 0.32 -3.80 -1.74
N LYS A 109 0.17 -2.74 -2.56
CA LYS A 109 -0.65 -2.74 -3.79
C LYS A 109 -0.16 -3.70 -4.87
N LYS A 110 1.06 -4.23 -4.76
CA LYS A 110 1.65 -5.16 -5.72
C LYS A 110 1.60 -6.62 -5.25
N THR A 111 0.81 -6.92 -4.22
CA THR A 111 0.62 -8.28 -3.71
C THR A 111 -0.14 -9.16 -4.70
N THR A 112 0.54 -10.13 -5.28
CA THR A 112 -0.01 -11.21 -6.12
C THR A 112 0.56 -12.54 -5.62
N PRO A 113 0.01 -13.71 -6.01
CA PRO A 113 0.54 -15.01 -5.59
C PRO A 113 2.05 -15.18 -5.85
N GLU A 114 2.56 -14.57 -6.91
CA GLU A 114 3.97 -14.66 -7.31
C GLU A 114 4.88 -13.73 -6.51
N THR A 115 4.40 -12.53 -6.15
CA THR A 115 5.19 -11.55 -5.39
C THR A 115 5.06 -11.75 -3.88
N GLN A 116 4.10 -12.58 -3.44
CA GLN A 116 3.75 -12.77 -2.04
C GLN A 116 4.92 -13.21 -1.16
N ALA A 117 5.78 -14.11 -1.64
CA ALA A 117 6.93 -14.58 -0.87
C ALA A 117 7.96 -13.47 -0.64
N LEU A 118 8.24 -12.67 -1.67
CA LEU A 118 9.15 -11.53 -1.61
C LEU A 118 8.61 -10.42 -0.70
N ILE A 119 7.33 -10.07 -0.84
CA ILE A 119 6.67 -9.06 0.00
C ILE A 119 6.70 -9.49 1.47
N ARG A 120 6.43 -10.77 1.77
CA ARG A 120 6.51 -11.29 3.15
C ARG A 120 7.92 -11.17 3.73
N ASP A 121 8.96 -11.48 2.94
CA ASP A 121 10.34 -11.32 3.39
C ASP A 121 10.69 -9.85 3.65
N THR A 122 10.21 -8.98 2.77
CA THR A 122 10.37 -7.52 2.89
C THR A 122 9.75 -7.00 4.19
N MET A 123 8.53 -7.41 4.51
CA MET A 123 7.86 -6.99 5.76
C MET A 123 8.62 -7.43 7.00
N ARG A 124 9.17 -8.67 7.00
CA ARG A 124 10.00 -9.15 8.11
C ARG A 124 11.28 -8.32 8.29
N ARG A 125 11.94 -7.96 7.18
CA ARG A 125 13.14 -7.11 7.22
C ARG A 125 12.82 -5.69 7.67
N LEU A 126 11.67 -5.16 7.24
CA LEU A 126 11.19 -3.84 7.64
C LEU A 126 10.90 -3.79 9.14
N GLU A 127 10.33 -4.86 9.71
CA GLU A 127 10.11 -5.01 11.14
C GLU A 127 11.42 -5.06 11.93
N ALA A 128 12.44 -5.78 11.43
CA ALA A 128 13.76 -5.80 12.06
C ALA A 128 14.39 -4.39 12.11
N LEU A 129 14.24 -3.60 11.04
CA LEU A 129 14.70 -2.21 11.01
C LEU A 129 13.90 -1.32 11.97
N GLU A 130 12.60 -1.52 12.13
CA GLU A 130 11.78 -0.79 13.12
C GLU A 130 12.25 -1.09 14.56
N ILE A 131 12.51 -2.36 14.87
CA ILE A 131 13.02 -2.77 16.20
C ILE A 131 14.38 -2.11 16.48
N GLU A 132 15.26 -2.04 15.47
CA GLU A 132 16.54 -1.33 15.58
C GLU A 132 16.34 0.18 15.85
N TYR A 133 15.40 0.83 15.15
CA TYR A 133 15.07 2.24 15.39
C TYR A 133 14.60 2.49 16.83
N GLU A 134 13.75 1.61 17.36
CA GLU A 134 13.29 1.68 18.75
C GLU A 134 14.42 1.46 19.78
N ALA A 135 15.44 0.67 19.43
CA ALA A 135 16.66 0.58 20.24
C ALA A 135 17.45 1.89 20.19
N LEU A 136 17.63 2.46 18.99
CA LEU A 136 18.34 3.73 18.80
C LEU A 136 17.70 4.90 19.54
N LYS A 137 16.36 4.96 19.65
CA LYS A 137 15.65 5.96 20.49
C LYS A 137 16.07 5.89 21.96
N LYS A 138 16.23 4.67 22.49
CA LYS A 138 16.69 4.47 23.87
C LYS A 138 18.14 4.91 24.04
N ASP A 139 18.98 4.63 23.05
CA ASP A 139 20.39 5.02 23.05
C ASP A 139 20.56 6.53 22.89
N LEU A 140 19.70 7.19 22.12
CA LEU A 140 19.67 8.65 21.96
C LEU A 140 19.40 9.33 23.30
N SER A 141 18.35 8.87 24.01
CA SER A 141 18.02 9.34 25.35
C SER A 141 19.15 9.17 26.35
N LYS A 142 19.87 8.04 26.31
CA LYS A 142 20.99 7.75 27.24
C LYS A 142 22.26 8.52 26.90
N SER A 143 22.49 8.80 25.61
CA SER A 143 23.73 9.40 25.12
C SER A 143 23.70 10.93 25.14
N GLY A 144 22.54 11.55 25.35
CA GLY A 144 22.40 13.01 25.37
C GLY A 144 22.54 13.61 23.97
N ASP A 145 21.81 13.05 23.01
CA ASP A 145 21.80 13.48 21.60
C ASP A 145 23.14 13.30 20.87
N ASP A 146 23.82 12.17 21.09
CA ASP A 146 25.07 11.84 20.39
C ASP A 146 24.85 11.78 18.86
N ASN A 147 25.60 12.60 18.12
CA ASN A 147 25.56 12.67 16.65
C ASN A 147 25.73 11.31 15.96
N ARG A 148 26.44 10.35 16.57
CA ARG A 148 26.59 8.99 16.03
C ARG A 148 25.27 8.22 16.10
N VAL A 149 24.51 8.38 17.18
CA VAL A 149 23.17 7.77 17.32
C VAL A 149 22.20 8.43 16.36
N ILE A 150 22.23 9.77 16.26
CA ILE A 150 21.44 10.53 15.27
C ILE A 150 21.72 10.02 13.85
N PHE A 151 23.00 9.85 13.49
CA PHE A 151 23.38 9.31 12.19
C PHE A 151 22.84 7.89 11.97
N ALA A 152 22.94 7.02 12.98
CA ALA A 152 22.39 5.66 12.90
C ALA A 152 20.86 5.67 12.71
N MET A 153 20.14 6.57 13.37
CA MET A 153 18.68 6.73 13.21
C MET A 153 18.31 7.16 11.80
N ILE A 154 19.02 8.14 11.23
CA ILE A 154 18.83 8.58 9.85
C ILE A 154 19.16 7.45 8.87
N SER A 155 20.25 6.72 9.11
CA SER A 155 20.65 5.58 8.28
C SER A 155 19.60 4.47 8.31
N ASN A 156 18.99 4.20 9.47
CA ASN A 156 17.90 3.24 9.57
C ASN A 156 16.70 3.65 8.69
N PHE A 157 16.28 4.91 8.70
CA PHE A 157 15.23 5.39 7.78
C PHE A 157 15.60 5.19 6.31
N GLN A 158 16.84 5.53 5.94
CA GLN A 158 17.34 5.33 4.57
C GLN A 158 17.31 3.85 4.18
N ASN A 159 17.72 2.95 5.07
CA ASN A 159 17.72 1.50 4.84
C ASN A 159 16.30 0.97 4.62
N ARG A 160 15.31 1.47 5.36
CA ARG A 160 13.90 1.10 5.19
C ARG A 160 13.38 1.51 3.82
N ILE A 161 13.69 2.73 3.37
CA ILE A 161 13.30 3.21 2.04
C ILE A 161 13.98 2.37 0.95
N HIS A 162 15.28 2.14 1.07
CA HIS A 162 16.05 1.35 0.10
C HIS A 162 15.49 -0.08 0.00
N LEU A 163 15.19 -0.73 1.12
CA LEU A 163 14.55 -2.04 1.15
C LEU A 163 13.23 -2.05 0.37
N LEU A 164 12.37 -1.05 0.58
CA LEU A 164 11.07 -0.95 -0.10
C LEU A 164 11.23 -0.68 -1.60
N GLN A 165 12.16 0.19 -1.99
CA GLN A 165 12.46 0.49 -3.39
C GLN A 165 12.99 -0.73 -4.15
N ASN A 166 13.97 -1.45 -3.58
CA ASN A 166 14.50 -2.68 -4.18
C ASN A 166 13.42 -3.75 -4.32
N THR A 167 12.50 -3.82 -3.35
CA THR A 167 11.36 -4.75 -3.43
C THR A 167 10.46 -4.40 -4.61
N LEU A 168 10.17 -3.12 -4.83
CA LEU A 168 9.37 -2.67 -5.98
C LEU A 168 10.06 -3.00 -7.31
N GLU A 169 11.38 -2.77 -7.39
CA GLU A 169 12.18 -3.11 -8.58
C GLU A 169 12.15 -4.61 -8.86
N HIS A 170 12.40 -5.45 -7.84
CA HIS A 170 12.33 -6.91 -7.98
C HIS A 170 10.95 -7.39 -8.43
N ILE A 171 9.87 -6.77 -7.91
CA ILE A 171 8.51 -7.06 -8.36
C ILE A 171 8.32 -6.70 -9.84
N GLN A 172 8.89 -5.58 -10.31
CA GLN A 172 8.83 -5.21 -11.72
C GLN A 172 9.56 -6.22 -12.61
N ASN A 173 10.74 -6.67 -12.18
CA ASN A 173 11.51 -7.69 -12.90
C ASN A 173 10.75 -9.02 -13.02
N ILE A 174 10.11 -9.47 -11.94
CA ILE A 174 9.25 -10.68 -11.96
C ILE A 174 8.11 -10.55 -12.99
N LYS A 175 7.52 -9.35 -13.11
CA LYS A 175 6.43 -9.10 -14.08
C LYS A 175 6.92 -9.11 -15.52
N GLN A 176 8.09 -8.53 -15.79
CA GLN A 176 8.68 -8.49 -17.13
C GLN A 176 9.03 -9.89 -17.63
N LEU A 177 9.63 -10.73 -16.77
CA LEU A 177 9.96 -12.12 -17.11
C LEU A 177 8.72 -12.93 -17.53
N LYS A 178 7.61 -12.78 -16.81
CA LYS A 178 6.34 -13.44 -17.18
C LYS A 178 5.77 -12.98 -18.53
N HIS A 179 5.96 -11.71 -18.89
CA HIS A 179 5.48 -11.22 -20.18
C HIS A 179 6.21 -11.91 -21.33
N LEU A 180 7.53 -12.06 -21.21
CA LEU A 180 8.37 -12.74 -22.19
C LEU A 180 8.00 -14.22 -22.34
N ASP A 181 7.73 -14.91 -21.24
CA ASP A 181 7.26 -16.30 -21.27
C ASP A 181 5.92 -16.41 -22.02
N ASN A 182 4.96 -15.53 -21.76
CA ASN A 182 3.64 -15.62 -22.40
C ASN A 182 3.66 -15.35 -23.91
N GLU A 183 4.56 -14.49 -24.41
CA GLU A 183 4.69 -14.20 -25.85
C GLU A 183 5.36 -15.35 -26.64
N THR A 184 6.25 -16.11 -25.99
CA THR A 184 6.92 -17.26 -26.61
C THR A 184 6.01 -18.48 -26.78
N TYR A 185 4.97 -18.63 -25.95
CA TYR A 185 3.98 -19.71 -26.12
C TYR A 185 2.86 -19.40 -27.14
N THR A 186 2.67 -18.14 -27.55
CA THR A 186 1.67 -17.77 -28.57
C THR A 186 2.20 -17.79 -30.01
N THR A 187 3.48 -18.09 -30.22
CA THR A 187 4.14 -18.10 -31.53
C THR A 187 4.57 -19.50 -32.02
N LEU A 188 4.06 -20.56 -31.40
CA LEU A 188 4.17 -21.96 -31.85
C LEU A 188 2.79 -22.57 -32.11
#